data_AF-A0A9E4SXB4-F1
#
_entry.id   AF-A0A9E4SXB4-F1
#
_cell.length_a   1.000
_cell.length_b   1.000
_cell.length_c   1.000
_cell.angle_alpha   90.00
_cell.angle_beta   90.00
_cell.angle_gamma   90.00
#
_symmetry.space_group_name_H-M   'P 1'
#
loop_
_entity.id
_entity.type
_entity.pdbx_description
1 polymer ?
#
loop_
_entity_poly.entity_id
_entity_poly.type
_entity_poly.pdbx_seq_one_letter_code
_entity_poly.pdbx_strand_id
1 'polypeptide(L)'
;EPLEEGRPVEHALLIGQAGTRHQTHRVLQVGSLSAFLWSPDGSELAVADRQDMESPFFERLRIVSADGATVRTIAEEQVIAFFWSPSGEQIAWVSLVPDERLFEWTVASRTGDSLRRIFRFQPSGDVLAMLSFFDQYAHSHSPWSPDSTRLVVAGTQASLGGRNGQSPSGDRIFVLEVSGATPPQEIAAGSLAFWSWN
;
A
#
# COMPACT_ATOMS: atom_id res chain seq x y z
N GLU A 1 16.19 6.61 43.97
CA GLU A 1 15.08 7.07 43.11
C GLU A 1 14.31 5.85 42.63
N PRO A 2 12.97 5.82 42.72
CA PRO A 2 12.20 4.81 42.03
C PRO A 2 12.22 5.12 40.52
N LEU A 3 12.30 4.06 39.71
CA LEU A 3 12.20 4.14 38.25
C LEU A 3 10.81 4.72 37.88
N GLU A 4 10.76 5.78 37.08
CA GLU A 4 9.51 6.29 36.52
C GLU A 4 8.83 5.17 35.71
N GLU A 5 7.69 4.69 36.21
CA GLU A 5 6.79 3.80 35.50
C GLU A 5 6.27 4.48 34.22
N GLY A 6 6.54 3.87 33.07
CA GLY A 6 5.64 3.91 31.92
C GLY A 6 5.66 5.13 30.99
N ARG A 7 6.82 5.74 30.67
CA ARG A 7 6.85 6.63 29.49
C ARG A 7 6.59 5.79 28.23
N PRO A 8 5.56 6.09 27.42
CA PRO A 8 5.32 5.37 26.19
C PRO A 8 6.54 5.48 25.27
N VAL A 9 6.96 4.36 24.69
CA VAL A 9 8.09 4.34 23.75
C VAL A 9 7.69 5.12 22.51
N GLU A 10 8.33 6.28 22.31
CA GLU A 10 8.15 7.08 21.10
C GLU A 10 8.94 6.46 19.94
N HIS A 11 8.26 6.21 18.81
CA HIS A 11 8.89 5.77 17.57
C HIS A 11 8.85 6.93 16.57
N ALA A 12 9.97 7.20 15.89
CA ALA A 12 10.07 8.33 14.98
C ALA A 12 10.82 7.96 13.71
N LEU A 13 10.39 8.54 12.59
CA LEU A 13 11.11 8.51 11.33
C LEU A 13 12.09 9.68 11.29
N LEU A 14 13.36 9.36 11.02
CA LEU A 14 14.45 10.31 10.87
C LEU A 14 14.98 10.25 9.44
N ILE A 15 15.37 11.40 8.89
CA ILE A 15 16.04 11.48 7.58
C ILE A 15 17.35 12.22 7.76
N GLY A 16 18.39 11.74 7.07
CA GLY A 16 19.70 12.37 7.08
C GLY A 16 20.46 12.09 5.80
N GLN A 17 21.48 12.91 5.54
CA GLN A 17 22.32 12.74 4.36
C GLN A 17 23.30 11.58 4.55
N ALA A 18 23.40 10.74 3.52
CA ALA A 18 24.38 9.66 3.49
C ALA A 18 25.81 10.22 3.59
N GLY A 19 26.66 9.58 4.39
CA GLY A 19 28.07 9.97 4.56
C GLY A 19 28.33 11.05 5.62
N THR A 20 27.30 11.71 6.15
CA THR A 20 27.43 12.65 7.28
C THR A 20 26.79 12.09 8.54
N ARG A 21 27.61 11.75 9.54
CA ARG A 21 27.18 11.01 10.74
C ARG A 21 26.29 11.81 11.71
N HIS A 22 26.04 13.09 11.45
CA HIS A 22 25.45 14.02 12.44
C HIS A 22 24.36 14.96 11.90
N GLN A 23 23.89 14.80 10.66
CA GLN A 23 22.77 15.59 10.13
C GLN A 23 21.57 14.70 9.88
N THR A 24 20.90 14.31 10.96
CA THR A 24 19.59 13.67 10.91
C THR A 24 18.56 14.60 11.53
N HIS A 25 17.41 14.77 10.89
CA HIS A 25 16.26 15.46 11.48
C HIS A 25 15.07 14.52 11.57
N ARG A 26 14.22 14.75 12.57
CA ARG A 26 12.96 14.04 12.73
C ARG A 26 11.96 14.55 11.71
N VAL A 27 11.36 13.63 10.99
CA VAL A 27 10.39 13.90 9.92
C VAL A 27 8.97 13.64 10.40
N LEU A 28 8.78 12.57 11.19
CA LEU A 28 7.44 12.18 11.64
C LEU A 28 7.49 11.36 12.92
N GLN A 29 6.50 11.53 13.80
CA GLN A 29 6.19 10.53 14.82
C GLN A 29 5.37 9.39 14.19
N VAL A 30 5.80 8.15 14.45
CA VAL A 30 5.15 6.94 13.95
C VAL A 30 4.77 6.01 15.10
N GLY A 31 3.86 5.09 14.80
CA GLY A 31 3.53 3.95 15.63
C GLY A 31 4.66 2.93 15.78
N SER A 32 4.44 1.98 16.69
CA SER A 32 5.38 0.87 16.96
C SER A 32 5.57 -0.08 15.79
N LEU A 33 4.54 -0.22 14.93
CA LEU A 33 4.63 -0.87 13.64
C LEU A 33 4.50 0.21 12.58
N SER A 34 5.51 0.34 11.72
CA SER A 34 5.52 1.30 10.62
C SER A 34 6.29 0.76 9.42
N ALA A 35 5.91 1.23 8.24
CA ALA A 35 6.60 0.98 6.98
C ALA A 35 6.59 2.26 6.16
N PHE A 36 7.60 2.45 5.31
CA PHE A 36 7.70 3.64 4.47
C PHE A 36 8.33 3.34 3.12
N LEU A 37 7.93 4.12 2.10
CA LEU A 37 8.54 4.11 0.77
C LEU A 37 8.72 5.54 0.28
N TRP A 38 9.90 5.82 -0.29
CA TRP A 38 10.15 7.08 -1.00
C TRP A 38 9.30 7.17 -2.27
N SER A 39 8.82 8.36 -2.59
CA SER A 39 8.32 8.67 -3.92
C SER A 39 9.45 8.48 -4.96
N PRO A 40 9.14 8.16 -6.23
CA PRO A 40 10.16 7.92 -7.25
C PRO A 40 11.11 9.11 -7.48
N ASP A 41 10.65 10.33 -7.25
CA ASP A 41 11.44 11.57 -7.36
C ASP A 41 12.21 11.92 -6.07
N GLY A 42 12.00 11.16 -4.98
CA GLY A 42 12.62 11.38 -3.68
C GLY A 42 12.15 12.64 -2.94
N SER A 43 11.06 13.28 -3.37
CA SER A 43 10.57 14.51 -2.74
C SER A 43 9.65 14.25 -1.54
N GLU A 44 9.02 13.08 -1.47
CA GLU A 44 8.07 12.70 -0.43
C GLU A 44 8.27 11.23 0.01
N LEU A 45 7.69 10.86 1.15
CA LEU A 45 7.54 9.50 1.64
C LEU A 45 6.08 9.16 1.83
N ALA A 46 5.69 7.97 1.41
CA ALA A 46 4.49 7.31 1.91
C ALA A 46 4.87 6.57 3.18
N VAL A 47 4.14 6.81 4.27
CA VAL A 47 4.38 6.22 5.59
C VAL A 47 3.08 5.62 6.09
N ALA A 48 3.07 4.32 6.32
CA ALA A 48 2.00 3.66 7.05
C ALA A 48 2.43 3.36 8.48
N ASP A 49 1.52 3.56 9.43
CA ASP A 49 1.77 3.22 10.81
C ASP A 49 0.53 2.76 11.55
N ARG A 50 0.78 2.08 12.67
CA ARG A 50 -0.23 1.54 13.58
C ARG A 50 -0.35 2.43 14.82
N GLN A 51 -1.55 2.87 15.16
CA GLN A 51 -1.77 3.68 16.36
C GLN A 51 -2.14 2.83 17.58
N ASP A 52 -2.99 1.81 17.39
CA ASP A 52 -3.40 0.86 18.43
C ASP A 52 -2.49 -0.36 18.45
N MET A 53 -1.88 -0.65 19.61
CA MET A 53 -0.99 -1.80 19.77
C MET A 53 -1.67 -3.16 19.62
N GLU A 54 -3.00 -3.23 19.77
CA GLU A 54 -3.77 -4.47 19.62
C GLU A 54 -4.11 -4.77 18.15
N SER A 55 -3.99 -3.78 17.25
CA SER A 55 -4.25 -3.96 15.83
C SER A 55 -3.11 -4.70 15.14
N PRO A 56 -3.36 -5.70 14.28
CA PRO A 56 -2.30 -6.34 13.50
C PRO A 56 -1.99 -5.59 12.19
N PHE A 57 -2.73 -4.52 11.87
CA PHE A 57 -2.64 -3.78 10.60
C PHE A 57 -2.05 -2.38 10.79
N PHE A 58 -1.62 -1.77 9.70
CA PHE A 58 -1.46 -0.32 9.69
C PHE A 58 -2.85 0.34 9.68
N GLU A 59 -2.96 1.48 10.34
CA GLU A 59 -4.26 2.17 10.52
C GLU A 59 -4.29 3.53 9.85
N ARG A 60 -3.11 4.02 9.46
CA ARG A 60 -2.97 5.28 8.73
C ARG A 60 -1.97 5.11 7.60
N LEU A 61 -2.26 5.74 6.47
CA LEU A 61 -1.32 5.99 5.38
C LEU A 61 -1.18 7.50 5.22
N ARG A 62 0.06 7.99 5.27
CA ARG A 62 0.40 9.42 5.19
C ARG A 62 1.42 9.68 4.09
N ILE A 63 1.29 10.82 3.41
CA ILE A 63 2.36 11.38 2.57
C ILE A 63 3.07 12.48 3.36
N VAL A 64 4.39 12.40 3.42
CA VAL A 64 5.25 13.32 4.16
C VAL A 64 6.33 13.88 3.26
N SER A 65 6.54 15.19 3.26
CA SER A 65 7.65 15.78 2.50
C SER A 65 9.00 15.34 3.09
N ALA A 66 10.03 15.23 2.26
CA ALA A 66 11.36 14.80 2.68
C ALA A 66 11.96 15.64 3.82
N ASP A 67 11.60 16.92 3.89
CA ASP A 67 12.00 17.84 4.96
C ASP A 67 11.12 17.75 6.23
N GLY A 68 10.03 16.99 6.19
CA GLY A 68 9.04 16.86 7.26
C GLY A 68 8.12 18.07 7.42
N ALA A 69 8.21 19.09 6.56
CA ALA A 69 7.42 20.31 6.68
C ALA A 69 5.92 20.09 6.39
N THR A 70 5.59 19.08 5.59
CA THR A 70 4.21 18.78 5.22
C THR A 70 3.88 17.33 5.50
N VAL A 71 2.74 17.11 6.16
CA VAL A 71 2.18 15.79 6.44
C VAL A 71 0.72 15.78 6.00
N ARG A 72 0.34 14.79 5.20
CA ARG A 72 -1.02 14.58 4.69
C ARG A 72 -1.46 13.17 5.03
N THR A 73 -2.63 13.01 5.63
CA THR A 73 -3.24 11.68 5.79
C THR A 73 -4.05 11.36 4.54
N ILE A 74 -3.74 10.24 3.89
CA ILE A 74 -4.41 9.77 2.67
C ILE A 74 -5.49 8.76 3.01
N ALA A 75 -5.26 7.91 4.02
CA ALA A 75 -6.22 6.91 4.45
C ALA A 75 -6.13 6.69 5.96
N GLU A 76 -7.28 6.44 6.58
CA GLU A 76 -7.47 6.01 7.97
C GLU A 76 -8.34 4.74 7.97
N GLU A 77 -7.71 3.61 7.65
CA GLU A 77 -8.33 2.30 7.52
C GLU A 77 -7.29 1.19 7.74
N GLN A 78 -7.71 -0.08 7.75
CA GLN A 78 -6.81 -1.23 7.92
C GLN A 78 -5.99 -1.47 6.65
N VAL A 79 -4.89 -0.75 6.51
CA VAL A 79 -3.95 -0.83 5.39
C VAL A 79 -3.00 -2.01 5.58
N ILE A 80 -2.79 -2.75 4.51
CA ILE A 80 -1.92 -3.94 4.47
C ILE A 80 -0.62 -3.61 3.73
N ALA A 81 -0.72 -2.94 2.58
CA ALA A 81 0.41 -2.58 1.74
C ALA A 81 0.09 -1.33 0.92
N PHE A 82 1.12 -0.62 0.46
CA PHE A 82 0.98 0.54 -0.42
C PHE A 82 2.13 0.63 -1.41
N PHE A 83 1.87 1.25 -2.57
CA PHE A 83 2.82 1.36 -3.68
C PHE A 83 2.65 2.69 -4.40
N TRP A 84 3.75 3.42 -4.54
CA TRP A 84 3.81 4.58 -5.42
C TRP A 84 3.63 4.16 -6.87
N SER A 85 2.86 4.94 -7.62
CA SER A 85 2.89 4.88 -9.08
C SER A 85 4.28 5.30 -9.60
N PRO A 86 4.73 4.77 -10.74
CA PRO A 86 5.99 5.14 -11.38
C PRO A 86 6.22 6.65 -11.55
N SER A 87 5.15 7.38 -11.86
CA SER A 87 5.19 8.83 -12.04
C SER A 87 5.25 9.61 -10.73
N GLY A 88 5.03 8.97 -9.57
CA GLY A 88 5.00 9.61 -8.26
C GLY A 88 3.72 10.38 -7.94
N GLU A 89 2.81 10.57 -8.90
CA GLU A 89 1.60 11.40 -8.69
C GLU A 89 0.47 10.68 -7.95
N GLN A 90 0.55 9.36 -7.83
CA GLN A 90 -0.52 8.53 -7.26
C GLN A 90 0.05 7.49 -6.31
N ILE A 91 -0.77 7.13 -5.32
CA ILE A 91 -0.52 6.04 -4.37
C ILE A 91 -1.65 5.02 -4.51
N ALA A 92 -1.28 3.75 -4.63
CA ALA A 92 -2.21 2.62 -4.51
C ALA A 92 -1.99 1.95 -3.16
N TRP A 93 -3.06 1.49 -2.51
CA TRP A 93 -2.95 0.66 -1.31
C TRP A 93 -3.97 -0.47 -1.34
N VAL A 94 -3.65 -1.49 -0.56
CA VAL A 94 -4.56 -2.59 -0.26
C VAL A 94 -5.01 -2.46 1.18
N SER A 95 -6.32 -2.50 1.39
CA SER A 95 -6.91 -2.56 2.73
C SER A 95 -7.76 -3.81 2.93
N LEU A 96 -7.96 -4.17 4.19
CA LEU A 96 -8.94 -5.19 4.57
C LEU A 96 -10.33 -4.57 4.61
N VAL A 97 -11.32 -5.27 4.04
CA VAL A 97 -12.75 -5.01 4.22
C VAL A 97 -13.26 -5.97 5.31
N PRO A 98 -13.34 -5.55 6.60
CA PRO A 98 -13.44 -6.49 7.72
C PRO A 98 -14.72 -7.34 7.68
N ASP A 99 -15.85 -6.74 7.30
CA ASP A 99 -17.15 -7.40 7.27
C ASP A 99 -17.24 -8.46 6.17
N GLU A 100 -16.47 -8.30 5.09
CA GLU A 100 -16.51 -9.18 3.92
C GLU A 100 -15.33 -10.17 3.90
N ARG A 101 -14.30 -9.96 4.73
CA ARG A 101 -13.01 -10.68 4.71
C ARG A 101 -12.36 -10.67 3.32
N LEU A 102 -12.57 -9.58 2.60
CA LEU A 102 -11.98 -9.30 1.30
C LEU A 102 -10.90 -8.24 1.41
N PHE A 103 -10.07 -8.18 0.39
CA PHE A 103 -9.07 -7.15 0.21
C PHE A 103 -9.58 -6.17 -0.85
N GLU A 104 -9.25 -4.90 -0.71
CA GLU A 104 -9.66 -3.86 -1.64
C GLU A 104 -8.45 -3.05 -2.11
N TRP A 105 -8.27 -2.96 -3.43
CA TRP A 105 -7.36 -2.01 -4.03
C TRP A 105 -8.03 -0.63 -4.10
N THR A 106 -7.35 0.35 -3.53
CA THR A 106 -7.73 1.76 -3.60
C THR A 106 -6.58 2.57 -4.18
N VAL A 107 -6.90 3.58 -4.97
CA VAL A 107 -5.93 4.52 -5.53
C VAL A 107 -6.36 5.94 -5.19
N ALA A 108 -5.41 6.81 -4.88
CA ALA A 108 -5.62 8.23 -4.78
C ALA A 108 -4.43 8.97 -5.40
N SER A 109 -4.63 10.25 -5.70
CA SER A 109 -3.51 11.17 -5.92
C SER A 109 -2.67 11.30 -4.65
N ARG A 110 -1.40 11.66 -4.80
CA ARG A 110 -0.48 11.92 -3.69
C ARG A 110 -0.94 13.04 -2.75
N THR A 111 -1.83 13.92 -3.22
CA THR A 111 -2.47 14.97 -2.41
C THR A 111 -3.65 14.45 -1.59
N GLY A 112 -4.10 13.22 -1.82
CA GLY A 112 -5.27 12.60 -1.19
C GLY A 112 -6.58 12.87 -1.92
N ASP A 113 -6.56 13.62 -3.02
CA ASP A 113 -7.73 13.80 -3.87
C ASP A 113 -7.95 12.60 -4.82
N SER A 114 -9.12 12.60 -5.49
CA SER A 114 -9.49 11.60 -6.49
C SER A 114 -9.40 10.13 -6.02
N LEU A 115 -9.72 9.89 -4.74
CA LEU A 115 -9.77 8.55 -4.14
C LEU A 115 -10.79 7.66 -4.85
N ARG A 116 -10.37 6.44 -5.18
CA ARG A 116 -11.18 5.46 -5.89
C ARG A 116 -10.86 4.03 -5.46
N ARG A 117 -11.91 3.30 -5.10
CA ARG A 117 -11.88 1.86 -4.79
C ARG A 117 -12.12 1.10 -6.07
N ILE A 118 -11.13 0.36 -6.55
CA ILE A 118 -11.13 -0.13 -7.93
C ILE A 118 -11.31 -1.65 -8.04
N PHE A 119 -11.00 -2.42 -6.99
CA PHE A 119 -11.11 -3.86 -7.05
C PHE A 119 -11.21 -4.54 -5.69
N ARG A 120 -12.24 -5.37 -5.50
CA ARG A 120 -12.40 -6.26 -4.33
C ARG A 120 -12.09 -7.69 -4.70
N PHE A 121 -11.25 -8.33 -3.91
CA PHE A 121 -10.76 -9.66 -4.23
C PHE A 121 -10.33 -10.42 -2.98
N GLN A 122 -10.23 -11.73 -3.13
CA GLN A 122 -9.44 -12.56 -2.25
C GLN A 122 -8.08 -12.77 -2.91
N PRO A 123 -6.96 -12.33 -2.30
CA PRO A 123 -5.63 -12.51 -2.90
C PRO A 123 -5.30 -14.00 -3.01
N SER A 124 -4.54 -14.34 -4.05
CA SER A 124 -3.84 -15.63 -4.08
C SER A 124 -2.86 -15.73 -2.90
N GLY A 125 -2.37 -16.94 -2.61
CA GLY A 125 -1.34 -17.14 -1.58
C GLY A 125 -0.06 -16.33 -1.86
N ASP A 126 0.39 -16.30 -3.12
CA ASP A 126 1.61 -15.59 -3.52
C ASP A 126 1.44 -14.06 -3.43
N VAL A 127 0.28 -13.52 -3.83
CA VAL A 127 -0.01 -12.10 -3.67
C VAL A 127 -0.11 -11.74 -2.20
N LEU A 128 -0.74 -12.57 -1.37
CA LEU A 128 -0.80 -12.32 0.06
C LEU A 128 0.60 -12.26 0.68
N ALA A 129 1.48 -13.20 0.33
CA ALA A 129 2.87 -13.19 0.78
C ALA A 129 3.62 -11.92 0.32
N MET A 130 3.44 -11.51 -0.94
CA MET A 130 4.03 -10.27 -1.46
C MET A 130 3.53 -9.04 -0.68
N LEU A 131 2.23 -8.94 -0.40
CA LEU A 131 1.65 -7.81 0.32
C LEU A 131 2.12 -7.76 1.78
N SER A 132 2.32 -8.91 2.44
CA SER A 132 2.81 -8.95 3.83
C SER A 132 4.24 -8.45 4.01
N PHE A 133 5.05 -8.41 2.95
CA PHE A 133 6.43 -7.92 2.95
C PHE A 133 6.63 -6.89 1.83
N PHE A 134 5.59 -6.09 1.56
CA PHE A 134 5.56 -5.19 0.41
C PHE A 134 6.73 -4.18 0.42
N ASP A 135 7.14 -3.72 1.59
CA ASP A 135 8.25 -2.77 1.78
C ASP A 135 9.61 -3.36 1.38
N GLN A 136 9.76 -4.69 1.46
CA GLN A 136 10.93 -5.41 0.96
C GLN A 136 10.83 -5.67 -0.56
N TYR A 137 9.62 -5.93 -1.06
CA TYR A 137 9.39 -6.30 -2.46
C TYR A 137 9.12 -5.13 -3.40
N ALA A 138 8.77 -3.94 -2.90
CA ALA A 138 8.29 -2.81 -3.69
C ALA A 138 9.24 -2.40 -4.84
N HIS A 139 10.54 -2.65 -4.69
CA HIS A 139 11.54 -2.35 -5.71
C HIS A 139 11.64 -3.40 -6.83
N SER A 140 11.22 -4.65 -6.58
CA SER A 140 11.33 -5.77 -7.51
C SER A 140 9.99 -6.24 -8.07
N HIS A 141 8.91 -6.05 -7.32
CA HIS A 141 7.57 -6.52 -7.66
C HIS A 141 6.61 -5.33 -7.71
N SER A 142 6.61 -4.63 -8.85
CA SER A 142 5.70 -3.49 -9.05
C SER A 142 4.33 -3.98 -9.53
N PRO A 143 3.24 -3.75 -8.78
CA PRO A 143 1.90 -3.99 -9.31
C PRO A 143 1.50 -2.93 -10.34
N TRP A 144 2.18 -1.78 -10.38
CA TRP A 144 1.90 -0.68 -11.31
C TRP A 144 2.48 -0.94 -12.69
N SER A 145 1.70 -0.66 -13.73
CA SER A 145 2.22 -0.54 -15.09
C SER A 145 3.19 0.63 -15.19
N PRO A 146 4.24 0.56 -16.04
CA PRO A 146 5.26 1.62 -16.14
C PRO A 146 4.71 3.00 -16.51
N ASP A 147 3.54 3.05 -17.17
CA ASP A 147 2.84 4.27 -17.57
C ASP A 147 1.93 4.86 -16.46
N SER A 148 1.92 4.29 -15.25
CA SER A 148 1.05 4.69 -14.12
C SER A 148 -0.45 4.60 -14.38
N THR A 149 -0.90 3.85 -15.40
CA THR A 149 -2.33 3.77 -15.77
C THR A 149 -3.04 2.52 -15.30
N ARG A 150 -2.30 1.48 -14.91
CA ARG A 150 -2.86 0.18 -14.59
C ARG A 150 -2.20 -0.45 -13.38
N LEU A 151 -2.95 -1.33 -12.74
CA LEU A 151 -2.45 -2.27 -11.73
C LEU A 151 -2.63 -3.70 -12.22
N VAL A 152 -1.74 -4.60 -11.83
CA VAL A 152 -1.93 -6.04 -12.00
C VAL A 152 -2.10 -6.70 -10.63
N VAL A 153 -3.04 -7.65 -10.55
CA VAL A 153 -3.36 -8.37 -9.32
C VAL A 153 -3.69 -9.83 -9.66
N ALA A 154 -3.39 -10.74 -8.73
CA ALA A 154 -3.81 -12.13 -8.83
C ALA A 154 -4.65 -12.55 -7.62
N GLY A 155 -5.70 -13.33 -7.88
CA GLY A 155 -6.61 -13.84 -6.86
C GLY A 155 -7.97 -14.20 -7.43
N THR A 156 -8.99 -14.20 -6.57
CA THR A 156 -10.38 -14.43 -6.95
C THR A 156 -11.18 -13.14 -6.79
N GLN A 157 -11.77 -12.66 -7.87
CA GLN A 157 -12.67 -11.49 -7.82
C GLN A 157 -13.90 -11.83 -6.98
N ALA A 158 -14.27 -10.93 -6.07
CA ALA A 158 -15.49 -11.08 -5.29
C ALA A 158 -16.71 -10.89 -6.20
N SER A 159 -17.35 -11.99 -6.62
CA SER A 159 -18.67 -11.91 -7.26
C SER A 159 -19.73 -11.70 -6.18
N LEU A 160 -20.24 -10.47 -6.04
CA LEU A 160 -21.47 -10.20 -5.28
C LEU A 160 -22.67 -10.75 -6.07
N GLY A 161 -22.90 -12.07 -5.95
CA GLY A 161 -24.10 -12.73 -6.45
C GLY A 161 -23.92 -13.57 -7.72
N GLY A 162 -24.42 -14.81 -7.65
CA GLY A 162 -24.59 -15.69 -8.80
C GLY A 162 -23.45 -16.69 -9.03
N ARG A 163 -23.37 -17.73 -8.20
CA ARG A 163 -22.63 -18.95 -8.54
C ARG A 163 -23.33 -19.63 -9.72
N ASN A 164 -23.05 -19.20 -10.94
CA ASN A 164 -23.57 -19.86 -12.14
C ASN A 164 -22.73 -21.10 -12.54
N GLY A 165 -21.91 -21.64 -11.63
CA GLY A 165 -21.11 -22.85 -11.86
C GLY A 165 -20.06 -22.75 -12.97
N GLN A 166 -19.89 -21.57 -13.58
CA GLN A 166 -19.01 -21.31 -14.72
C GLN A 166 -17.80 -20.44 -14.39
N SER A 167 -17.68 -19.93 -13.16
CA SER A 167 -16.46 -19.24 -12.73
C SER A 167 -15.32 -20.26 -12.74
N PRO A 168 -14.28 -20.06 -13.56
CA PRO A 168 -13.15 -20.97 -13.62
C PRO A 168 -12.52 -21.13 -12.23
N SER A 169 -12.21 -22.35 -11.80
CA SER A 169 -11.60 -22.58 -10.48
C SER A 169 -10.14 -22.10 -10.46
N GLY A 170 -9.70 -21.62 -9.29
CA GLY A 170 -8.34 -21.15 -9.03
C GLY A 170 -8.10 -19.66 -9.29
N ASP A 171 -6.91 -19.20 -8.93
CA ASP A 171 -6.54 -17.78 -9.03
C ASP A 171 -6.47 -17.29 -10.48
N ARG A 172 -6.88 -16.04 -10.68
CA ARG A 172 -6.85 -15.34 -11.96
C ARG A 172 -6.05 -14.07 -11.85
N ILE A 173 -5.38 -13.73 -12.94
CA ILE A 173 -4.62 -12.49 -13.08
C ILE A 173 -5.54 -11.47 -13.76
N PHE A 174 -5.70 -10.33 -13.11
CA PHE A 174 -6.48 -9.20 -13.59
C PHE A 174 -5.57 -7.99 -13.83
N VAL A 175 -5.88 -7.26 -14.90
CA VAL A 175 -5.38 -5.92 -15.13
C VAL A 175 -6.50 -4.94 -14.81
N LEU A 176 -6.20 -4.00 -13.92
CA LEU A 176 -7.12 -2.99 -13.42
C LEU A 176 -6.74 -1.65 -14.05
N GLU A 177 -7.69 -0.99 -14.71
CA GLU A 177 -7.50 0.37 -15.17
C GLU A 177 -7.69 1.32 -13.99
N VAL A 178 -6.68 2.14 -13.73
CA VAL A 178 -6.58 2.89 -12.49
C VAL A 178 -7.64 3.98 -12.42
N SER A 179 -8.08 4.58 -13.54
CA SER A 179 -9.18 5.54 -13.51
C SER A 179 -10.53 4.93 -13.09
N GLY A 180 -10.65 3.60 -13.13
CA GLY A 180 -11.89 2.87 -12.84
C GLY A 180 -12.93 2.99 -13.95
N ALA A 181 -12.56 3.54 -15.11
CA ALA A 181 -13.48 3.75 -16.24
C ALA A 181 -13.85 2.45 -16.95
N THR A 182 -13.04 1.40 -16.79
CA THR A 182 -13.27 0.09 -17.38
C THR A 182 -13.26 -1.00 -16.32
N PRO A 183 -14.08 -2.06 -16.49
CA PRO A 183 -14.08 -3.17 -15.55
C PRO A 183 -12.73 -3.90 -15.55
N PRO A 184 -12.38 -4.57 -14.45
CA PRO A 184 -11.20 -5.44 -14.36
C PRO A 184 -11.14 -6.43 -15.54
N GLN A 185 -9.98 -6.49 -16.20
CA GLN A 185 -9.76 -7.41 -17.31
C GLN A 185 -9.00 -8.65 -16.82
N GLU A 186 -9.64 -9.81 -16.84
CA GLU A 186 -8.95 -11.09 -16.69
C GLU A 186 -8.04 -11.32 -17.92
N ILE A 187 -6.76 -11.62 -17.68
CA ILE A 187 -5.79 -11.85 -18.77
C ILE A 187 -5.23 -13.28 -18.80
N ALA A 188 -5.24 -13.99 -17.68
CA ALA A 188 -4.73 -15.35 -17.57
C ALA A 188 -5.13 -16.03 -16.26
N ALA A 189 -5.01 -17.36 -16.21
CA ALA A 189 -4.90 -18.08 -14.95
C ALA A 189 -3.49 -17.90 -14.36
N GLY A 190 -3.40 -17.74 -13.04
CA GLY A 190 -2.11 -17.58 -12.36
C GLY A 190 -2.26 -16.98 -10.96
N SER A 191 -1.25 -17.19 -10.12
CA SER A 191 -1.23 -16.77 -8.72
C SER A 191 -0.40 -15.53 -8.46
N LEU A 192 0.43 -15.07 -9.40
CA LEU A 192 1.26 -13.88 -9.22
C LEU A 192 1.57 -13.23 -10.57
N ALA A 193 1.57 -11.90 -10.60
CA ALA A 193 2.06 -11.11 -11.72
C ALA A 193 2.49 -9.73 -11.21
N PHE A 194 3.48 -9.15 -11.89
CA PHE A 194 3.95 -7.78 -11.67
C PHE A 194 4.51 -7.27 -13.00
N TRP A 195 4.59 -5.96 -13.13
CA TRP A 195 5.18 -5.34 -14.31
C TRP A 195 6.70 -5.26 -14.19
N SER A 196 7.38 -5.41 -15.32
CA SER A 196 8.80 -5.07 -15.45
C SER A 196 8.95 -3.62 -15.87
N TRP A 197 10.02 -2.99 -15.41
CA TRP A 197 10.51 -1.71 -15.92
C TRP A 197 11.22 -1.95 -17.25
N ASN A 198 10.83 -1.25 -18.31
CA ASN A 198 11.53 -1.21 -19.60
C ASN A 198 12.03 0.21 -19.86
#